data_AF-A0A349EHU8-F1
#
_entry.id   AF-A0A349EHU8-F1
#
_cell.length_a   1.000
_cell.length_b   1.000
_cell.length_c   1.000
_cell.angle_alpha   90.00
_cell.angle_beta   90.00
_cell.angle_gamma   90.00
#
_symmetry.space_group_name_H-M   'P 1'
#
loop_
_entity.id
_entity.type
_entity.pdbx_description
1 polymer ?
#
loop_
_entity_poly.entity_id
_entity_poly.type
_entity_poly.pdbx_seq_one_letter_code
_entity_poly.pdbx_strand_id
1 'polypeptide(L)'
;MMGKKRLVIGLPDAMARLQAKIFGLLPVKIFSMDNYLSLQVDSVCACNGLEALGITPHSVEGIMPAHFADRPYDTLRQTARRS
;
A
#
# COMPACT_ATOMS: atom_id res chain seq x y z
N MET A 1 -8.06 6.19 7.65
CA MET A 1 -6.89 6.94 8.20
C MET A 1 -6.60 6.50 9.63
N MET A 2 -5.37 6.62 10.14
CA MET A 2 -4.95 6.10 11.47
C MET A 2 -4.35 7.17 12.41
N GLY A 3 -4.39 8.46 12.07
CA GLY A 3 -3.88 9.55 12.92
C GLY A 3 -2.38 9.54 13.24
N LYS A 4 -1.56 8.71 12.57
CA LYS A 4 -0.13 8.58 12.84
C LYS A 4 0.68 9.65 12.10
N LYS A 5 1.58 10.35 12.80
CA LYS A 5 2.59 11.24 12.19
C LYS A 5 3.59 10.40 11.38
N ARG A 6 3.91 10.81 10.15
CA ARG A 6 4.80 10.09 9.23
C ARG A 6 5.72 11.07 8.52
N LEU A 7 7.02 10.82 8.57
CA LEU A 7 8.00 11.50 7.74
C LEU A 7 8.03 10.82 6.37
N VAL A 8 7.88 11.58 5.29
CA VAL A 8 7.94 11.09 3.91
C VAL A 8 9.18 11.68 3.26
N ILE A 9 10.07 10.82 2.78
CA ILE A 9 11.32 11.20 2.13
C ILE A 9 11.30 10.63 0.72
N GLY A 10 11.64 11.45 -0.28
CA GLY A 10 11.74 11.03 -1.67
C GLY A 10 12.87 10.03 -1.87
N LEU A 11 12.61 8.97 -2.63
CA LEU A 11 13.60 7.96 -3.00
C LEU A 11 13.93 8.12 -4.49
N PRO A 12 15.21 8.26 -4.89
CA PRO A 12 15.57 8.33 -6.30
C PRO A 12 15.19 7.07 -7.07
N ASP A 13 14.77 7.22 -8.33
CA ASP A 13 14.30 6.12 -9.19
C ASP A 13 15.26 4.94 -9.27
N ALA A 14 16.56 5.22 -9.40
CA ALA A 14 17.58 4.17 -9.46
C ALA A 14 17.58 3.30 -8.18
N MET A 15 17.39 3.93 -7.02
CA MET A 15 17.31 3.22 -5.73
C MET A 15 16.00 2.46 -5.59
N ALA A 16 14.87 3.08 -5.96
CA ALA A 16 13.55 2.44 -5.95
C ALA A 16 13.52 1.19 -6.84
N ARG A 17 14.14 1.27 -8.04
CA ARG A 17 14.27 0.15 -8.97
C ARG A 17 15.15 -0.97 -8.41
N LEU A 18 16.27 -0.63 -7.77
CA LEU A 18 17.12 -1.63 -7.11
C LEU A 18 16.37 -2.35 -5.99
N GLN A 19 15.65 -1.58 -5.15
CA GLN A 19 14.83 -2.11 -4.08
C GLN A 19 13.77 -3.09 -4.62
N ALA A 20 13.07 -2.74 -5.69
CA ALA A 20 12.06 -3.59 -6.33
C ALA A 20 12.63 -4.92 -6.87
N LYS A 21 13.87 -4.90 -7.39
CA LYS A 21 14.55 -6.12 -7.83
C LYS A 21 14.88 -7.04 -6.66
N ILE A 22 15.47 -6.49 -5.59
CA ILE A 22 15.89 -7.28 -4.43
C ILE A 22 14.67 -7.81 -3.67
N PHE A 23 13.69 -6.96 -3.39
CA PHE A 23 12.51 -7.33 -2.59
C PHE A 23 11.56 -8.24 -3.35
N GLY A 24 11.60 -8.23 -4.68
CA GLY A 24 10.83 -9.14 -5.53
C GLY A 24 11.32 -10.59 -5.51
N LEU A 25 12.56 -10.84 -5.05
CA LEU A 25 13.16 -12.18 -4.94
C LEU A 25 12.92 -12.83 -3.57
N LEU A 26 12.36 -12.09 -2.61
CA LEU A 26 12.06 -12.63 -1.29
C LEU A 26 10.94 -13.69 -1.38
N PRO A 27 10.96 -14.71 -0.50
CA PRO A 27 9.90 -15.73 -0.44
C PRO A 27 8.50 -15.13 -0.25
N VAL A 28 8.43 -14.02 0.48
CA VAL A 28 7.26 -13.15 0.60
C VAL A 28 7.59 -11.82 -0.05
N LYS A 29 6.94 -11.53 -1.18
CA LYS A 29 7.16 -10.30 -1.95
C LYS A 29 6.57 -9.10 -1.21
N ILE A 30 7.45 -8.23 -0.73
CA ILE A 30 7.05 -6.99 -0.05
C ILE A 30 6.89 -5.86 -1.08
N PHE A 31 7.77 -5.82 -2.07
CA PHE A 31 7.77 -4.84 -3.15
C PHE A 31 8.43 -5.45 -4.39
N SER A 32 7.78 -5.38 -5.54
CA SER A 32 8.24 -6.04 -6.76
C SER A 32 8.45 -5.06 -7.92
N MET A 33 9.14 -5.52 -8.97
CA MET A 33 9.33 -4.73 -10.20
C MET A 33 8.02 -4.34 -10.86
N ASP A 34 7.00 -5.20 -10.80
CA ASP A 34 5.66 -4.88 -11.31
C ASP A 34 5.03 -3.72 -10.53
N ASN A 35 5.14 -3.75 -9.18
CA ASN A 35 4.67 -2.63 -8.34
C ASN A 35 5.44 -1.33 -8.61
N TYR A 36 6.75 -1.40 -8.85
CA TYR A 36 7.54 -0.22 -9.22
C TYR A 36 7.09 0.39 -10.56
N LEU A 37 6.77 -0.45 -11.55
CA LEU A 37 6.31 0.03 -12.84
C LEU A 37 4.89 0.61 -12.75
N SER A 38 3.99 -0.02 -11.99
CA SER A 38 2.62 0.49 -11.84
C SER A 38 2.55 1.79 -11.04
N LEU A 39 3.47 2.03 -10.10
CA LEU A 39 3.55 3.29 -9.35
C LEU A 39 4.02 4.49 -10.19
N GLN A 40 4.61 4.26 -11.36
CA GLN A 40 5.02 5.33 -12.28
C GLN A 40 3.86 5.84 -13.16
N VAL A 41 2.71 5.18 -13.11
CA VAL A 41 1.55 5.50 -13.95
C VAL A 41 0.34 5.68 -13.06
N ASP A 42 -0.38 6.79 -13.25
CA ASP A 42 -1.61 7.05 -12.52
C ASP A 42 -2.68 6.01 -12.89
N SER A 43 -3.10 5.18 -11.92
CA SER A 43 -4.18 4.20 -12.09
C SER A 43 -5.54 4.87 -11.84
N VAL A 44 -5.89 5.81 -12.71
CA VAL A 44 -7.12 6.60 -12.61
C VAL A 44 -7.99 6.45 -13.86
N CYS A 45 -9.31 6.58 -13.69
CA CYS A 45 -10.27 6.56 -14.79
C CYS A 45 -10.74 7.99 -15.11
N ALA A 46 -10.99 8.28 -16.39
CA ALA A 46 -11.56 9.56 -16.79
C ALA A 46 -13.04 9.72 -16.40
N CYS A 47 -13.77 8.61 -16.26
CA CYS A 47 -15.17 8.56 -15.86
C CYS A 47 -15.41 7.51 -14.77
N ASN A 48 -16.48 7.69 -13.99
CA ASN A 48 -16.85 6.76 -12.92
C ASN A 48 -17.56 5.53 -13.50
N GLY A 49 -16.81 4.44 -13.71
CA GLY A 49 -17.36 3.18 -14.22
C GLY A 49 -18.25 2.42 -13.23
N LEU A 50 -18.21 2.73 -11.93
CA LEU A 50 -19.02 2.03 -10.92
C LEU A 50 -20.52 2.34 -11.08
N GLU A 51 -20.84 3.60 -11.40
CA GLU A 51 -22.22 4.03 -11.63
C GLU A 51 -22.84 3.33 -12.83
N ALA A 52 -22.07 3.16 -13.92
CA ALA A 52 -22.52 2.42 -15.11
C ALA A 52 -22.84 0.94 -14.81
N LEU A 53 -22.26 0.39 -13.74
CA LEU A 53 -22.52 -0.98 -13.26
C LEU A 53 -23.62 -1.03 -12.18
N GLY A 54 -24.25 0.09 -11.84
CA GLY A 54 -25.24 0.19 -10.76
C GLY A 54 -24.64 0.06 -9.35
N ILE A 55 -23.32 0.25 -9.21
CA ILE A 55 -22.60 0.15 -7.94
C ILE A 55 -22.48 1.53 -7.32
N THR A 56 -22.99 1.68 -6.09
CA THR A 56 -22.80 2.92 -5.32
C THR A 56 -21.39 2.94 -4.73
N PRO A 57 -20.52 3.91 -5.10
CA PRO A 57 -19.18 3.99 -4.57
C PRO A 57 -19.19 4.46 -3.11
N HIS A 58 -18.30 3.87 -2.31
CA HIS A 58 -17.99 4.37 -0.97
C HIS A 58 -16.58 4.94 -0.96
N SER A 59 -16.35 6.00 -0.17
CA SER A 59 -15.01 6.56 -0.01
C SER A 59 -14.12 5.60 0.76
N VAL A 60 -12.84 5.57 0.37
CA VAL A 60 -11.80 4.79 1.06
C VAL A 60 -11.68 5.28 2.51
N GLU A 61 -11.76 6.59 2.74
CA GLU A 61 -11.71 7.21 4.06
C GLU A 61 -12.86 6.77 4.96
N GLY A 62 -14.05 6.52 4.38
CA GLY A 62 -15.24 6.10 5.12
C GLY A 62 -15.18 4.65 5.59
N ILE A 63 -14.58 3.75 4.81
CA ILE A 63 -14.57 2.30 5.12
C ILE A 63 -13.28 1.85 5.83
N MET A 64 -12.13 2.39 5.44
CA MET A 64 -10.84 1.90 5.93
C MET A 64 -10.61 1.98 7.45
N PRO A 65 -11.15 2.95 8.22
CA PRO A 65 -10.97 2.97 9.68
C PRO A 65 -11.39 1.66 10.35
N ALA A 66 -12.49 1.05 9.93
CA ALA A 66 -12.97 -0.22 10.47
C ALA A 66 -11.97 -1.38 10.21
N HIS A 67 -11.40 -1.46 9.00
CA HIS A 67 -10.38 -2.46 8.66
C HIS A 67 -9.04 -2.27 9.40
N PHE A 68 -8.78 -1.08 9.94
CA PHE A 68 -7.58 -0.80 10.72
C PHE A 68 -7.81 -0.93 12.23
N ALA A 69 -9.06 -0.98 12.70
CA ALA A 69 -9.40 -1.10 14.11
C ALA A 69 -9.02 -2.48 14.68
N ASP A 70 -9.03 -3.53 13.85
CA ASP A 70 -8.82 -4.91 14.27
C ASP A 70 -7.40 -5.43 13.94
N ARG A 71 -6.36 -4.92 14.63
CA ARG A 71 -4.96 -5.29 14.33
C ARG A 71 -4.21 -5.91 15.53
N PRO A 72 -4.14 -7.26 15.60
CA PRO A 72 -3.10 -8.03 16.31
C PRO A 72 -1.69 -7.90 15.67
N TYR A 73 -1.43 -6.89 14.84
CA TYR A 73 -0.17 -6.71 14.14
C TYR A 73 0.89 -6.06 15.04
N ASP A 74 0.46 -5.20 15.98
CA ASP A 74 1.36 -4.60 16.97
C ASP A 74 1.88 -5.66 17.95
N THR A 75 1.07 -6.68 18.30
CA THR A 75 1.51 -7.81 19.12
C THR A 75 2.54 -8.67 18.39
N LEU A 76 2.30 -9.05 17.13
CA LEU A 76 3.29 -9.80 16.33
C LEU A 76 4.62 -9.04 16.15
N ARG A 77 4.56 -7.71 15.99
CA ARG A 77 5.76 -6.85 15.88
C ARG A 77 6.51 -6.71 17.21
N GLN A 78 5.82 -6.78 18.35
CA GLN A 78 6.45 -6.84 19.66
C GLN A 78 7.14 -8.20 19.88
N THR A 79 6.54 -9.29 19.42
CA THR A 79 7.14 -10.63 19.51
C THR A 79 8.42 -10.72 18.68
N ALA A 80 8.41 -10.22 17.43
CA ALA A 80 9.58 -10.22 16.55
C ALA A 80 10.72 -9.28 16.99
N ARG A 81 10.44 -8.30 17.86
CA ARG A 81 11.45 -7.41 18.46
C ARG A 81 12.15 -8.02 19.68
N ARG A 82 11.65 -9.14 20.19
CA ARG A 82 12.18 -9.83 21.38
C ARG A 82 12.88 -11.16 21.06
N SER A 83 13.00 -11.52 19.79
CA SER A 83 13.63 -12.74 19.29
C SER A 83 14.93 -12.45 18.58
#